data_AF-A0A2C9LIQ3-F1
#
_entry.id   AF-A0A2C9LIQ3-F1
#
_cell.length_a   1.000
_cell.length_b   1.000
_cell.length_c   1.000
_cell.angle_alpha   90.00
_cell.angle_beta   90.00
_cell.angle_gamma   90.00
#
_symmetry.space_group_name_H-M   'P 1'
#
loop_
_entity.id
_entity.type
_entity.pdbx_description
1 polymer ?
#
loop_
_entity_poly.entity_id
_entity_poly.type
_entity_poly.pdbx_seq_one_letter_code
_entity_poly.pdbx_strand_id
1 'polypeptide(L)'
;MNAQFPSAPGSKFDLHFAIQSCDKNNNHEDFIPITKFKIEHLPKKFQKDKDFSHLINHLSKLTVKLTVTTLSPQSTKAPNSNTGNGLIFYQDLKGSGSIKNCKDTRLESGSEQQLGEIIVLTAHHLVSDQDAAEKTECAMFFDGVEVQPKILRSSNLLDSCDKRDISILAFKIYEGDTVREIENSLREYEYLSRKLHLKYLHIKESDRLCITVSHPHGCYKYLTLGHWRKHEEGYYTYTAKTCPSSSGGSIFLLGVRSHNMVHRGVSPSGENCSSKETVFVNPELSLREV
;
A
#
# COMPACT_ATOMS: atom_id res chain seq x y z
N MET A 1 36.75 -6.13 4.63
CA MET A 1 36.28 -7.19 3.72
C MET A 1 34.77 -7.06 3.61
N ASN A 2 34.27 -6.51 2.50
CA ASN A 2 32.84 -6.29 2.28
C ASN A 2 32.22 -7.60 1.78
N ALA A 3 31.40 -8.24 2.60
CA ALA A 3 30.57 -9.36 2.16
C ALA A 3 29.44 -8.80 1.29
N GLN A 4 29.63 -8.86 -0.04
CA GLN A 4 28.52 -8.89 -0.98
C GLN A 4 27.83 -10.24 -0.81
N PHE A 5 26.67 -10.24 -0.15
CA PHE A 5 25.75 -11.37 -0.24
C PHE A 5 24.96 -11.23 -1.54
N PRO A 6 25.08 -12.16 -2.50
CA PRO A 6 24.15 -12.21 -3.61
C PRO A 6 22.81 -12.68 -3.05
N SER A 7 21.82 -11.79 -3.01
CA SER A 7 20.41 -12.20 -2.99
C SER A 7 20.23 -13.15 -4.16
N ALA A 8 19.77 -14.39 -3.92
CA ALA A 8 19.56 -15.39 -4.96
C ALA A 8 18.84 -14.75 -6.17
N PRO A 9 19.53 -14.51 -7.30
CA PRO A 9 18.92 -13.85 -8.44
C PRO A 9 17.80 -14.73 -8.98
N GLY A 10 16.62 -14.14 -9.23
CA GLY A 10 15.58 -14.82 -10.02
C GLY A 10 14.36 -15.35 -9.27
N SER A 11 14.02 -14.82 -8.09
CA SER A 11 12.65 -15.02 -7.59
C SER A 11 11.67 -14.26 -8.51
N LYS A 12 10.56 -14.90 -8.89
CA LYS A 12 9.49 -14.28 -9.72
C LYS A 12 8.85 -13.03 -9.09
N PHE A 13 9.19 -12.74 -7.84
CA PHE A 13 8.69 -11.60 -7.07
C PHE A 13 9.77 -10.51 -6.89
N ASP A 14 10.96 -10.68 -7.46
CA ASP A 14 11.93 -9.59 -7.57
C ASP A 14 11.46 -8.61 -8.66
N LEU A 15 11.39 -7.33 -8.31
CA LEU A 15 11.04 -6.26 -9.23
C LEU A 15 11.98 -6.23 -10.44
N HIS A 16 13.26 -6.57 -10.24
CA HIS A 16 14.25 -6.55 -11.32
C HIS A 16 14.02 -7.67 -12.34
N PHE A 17 13.27 -8.71 -12.00
CA PHE A 17 12.86 -9.72 -12.98
C PHE A 17 11.66 -9.26 -13.81
N ALA A 18 10.75 -8.48 -13.20
CA ALA A 18 9.64 -7.83 -13.90
C ALA A 18 10.08 -6.67 -14.84
N ILE A 19 11.39 -6.36 -14.90
CA ILE A 19 12.00 -5.30 -15.72
C ILE A 19 11.63 -5.42 -17.20
N GLN A 20 11.61 -6.64 -17.76
CA GLN A 20 11.58 -6.82 -19.22
C GLN A 20 10.31 -6.29 -19.91
N SER A 21 9.24 -6.03 -19.16
CA SER A 21 7.96 -5.60 -19.73
C SER A 21 7.42 -4.30 -19.15
N CYS A 22 8.23 -3.50 -18.43
CA CYS A 22 7.74 -2.28 -17.79
C CYS A 22 8.25 -1.01 -18.51
N ASP A 23 7.36 -0.34 -19.23
CA ASP A 23 7.69 0.91 -19.94
C ASP A 23 7.68 2.16 -19.04
N LYS A 24 7.13 2.06 -17.83
CA LYS A 24 6.92 3.24 -16.96
C LYS A 24 8.20 3.71 -16.26
N ASN A 25 9.08 2.79 -15.86
CA ASN A 25 10.33 3.11 -15.17
C ASN A 25 11.42 2.15 -15.62
N ASN A 26 12.22 2.56 -16.61
CA ASN A 26 13.33 1.76 -17.10
C ASN A 26 14.28 1.40 -15.95
N ASN A 27 14.58 0.11 -15.80
CA ASN A 27 15.49 -0.49 -14.81
C ASN A 27 15.09 -0.35 -13.33
N HIS A 28 14.01 0.35 -12.99
CA HIS A 28 13.53 0.51 -11.61
C HIS A 28 14.60 1.00 -10.60
N GLU A 29 15.58 1.80 -11.03
CA GLU A 29 16.73 2.21 -10.21
C GLU A 29 16.35 2.98 -8.92
N ASP A 30 15.23 3.69 -8.95
CA ASP A 30 14.71 4.46 -7.81
C ASP A 30 13.94 3.60 -6.79
N PHE A 31 13.75 2.30 -7.05
CA PHE A 31 13.01 1.40 -6.18
C PHE A 31 13.95 0.70 -5.20
N ILE A 32 13.88 1.12 -3.95
CA ILE A 32 14.69 0.58 -2.86
C ILE A 32 13.90 -0.58 -2.23
N PRO A 33 14.38 -1.84 -2.29
CA PRO A 33 13.75 -2.92 -1.53
C PRO A 33 13.67 -2.54 -0.06
N ILE A 34 12.53 -2.76 0.59
CA ILE A 34 12.35 -2.26 1.96
C ILE A 34 13.37 -2.85 2.94
N THR A 35 13.75 -4.11 2.73
CA THR A 35 14.77 -4.83 3.50
C THR A 35 16.18 -4.26 3.33
N LYS A 36 16.42 -3.48 2.27
CA LYS A 36 17.69 -2.81 1.98
C LYS A 36 17.66 -1.33 2.32
N PHE A 37 16.54 -0.78 2.80
CA PHE A 37 16.46 0.63 3.16
C PHE A 37 17.47 0.98 4.27
N LYS A 38 18.07 2.15 4.14
CA LYS A 38 18.99 2.76 5.09
C LYS A 38 18.78 4.26 5.04
N ILE A 39 19.10 4.96 6.12
CA ILE A 39 18.86 6.39 6.26
C ILE A 39 19.59 7.20 5.17
N GLU A 40 20.72 6.70 4.67
CA GLU A 40 21.54 7.32 3.61
C GLU A 40 20.83 7.39 2.25
N HIS A 41 19.78 6.58 2.04
CA HIS A 41 18.95 6.69 0.84
C HIS A 41 18.06 7.94 0.86
N LEU A 42 17.83 8.57 2.03
CA LEU A 42 17.10 9.82 2.09
C LEU A 42 17.95 11.00 1.57
N PRO A 43 17.33 12.10 1.11
CA PRO A 43 18.06 13.33 0.82
C PRO A 43 18.90 13.78 2.03
N LYS A 44 20.14 14.24 1.80
CA LYS A 44 21.16 14.56 2.83
C LYS A 44 20.63 15.34 4.04
N LYS A 45 19.78 16.32 3.80
CA LYS A 45 19.12 17.16 4.83
C LYS A 45 18.27 16.38 5.84
N PHE A 46 17.75 15.22 5.47
CA PHE A 46 16.91 14.37 6.33
C PHE A 46 17.69 13.21 6.96
N GLN A 47 18.92 12.93 6.51
CA GLN A 47 19.68 11.76 6.95
C GLN A 47 20.08 11.79 8.43
N LYS A 48 20.10 12.98 9.06
CA LYS A 48 20.41 13.12 10.50
C LYS A 48 19.20 12.85 11.40
N ASP A 49 18.00 12.80 10.83
CA ASP A 49 16.75 12.73 11.57
C ASP A 49 16.23 11.29 11.60
N LYS A 50 16.60 10.56 12.66
CA LYS A 50 16.28 9.14 12.82
C LYS A 50 14.78 8.83 12.82
N ASP A 51 13.95 9.83 13.13
CA ASP A 51 12.49 9.72 13.08
C ASP A 51 12.00 9.25 11.69
N PHE A 52 12.69 9.61 10.60
CA PHE A 52 12.32 9.12 9.27
C PHE A 52 12.52 7.62 9.10
N SER A 53 13.62 7.07 9.63
CA SER A 53 13.84 5.62 9.57
C SER A 53 12.78 4.85 10.35
N HIS A 54 12.43 5.34 11.54
CA HIS A 54 11.35 4.74 12.34
C HIS A 54 10.00 4.87 11.62
N LEU A 55 9.70 6.03 11.04
CA LEU A 55 8.46 6.25 10.29
C LEU A 55 8.37 5.31 9.09
N ILE A 56 9.43 5.16 8.29
CA ILE A 56 9.44 4.28 7.11
C ILE A 56 9.26 2.82 7.52
N ASN A 57 9.88 2.41 8.64
CA ASN A 57 9.69 1.06 9.17
C ASN A 57 8.22 0.80 9.51
N HIS A 58 7.56 1.68 10.27
CA HIS A 58 6.14 1.52 10.59
C HIS A 58 5.24 1.64 9.36
N LEU A 59 5.51 2.60 8.47
CA LEU A 59 4.80 2.74 7.19
C LEU A 59 4.87 1.44 6.38
N SER A 60 6.03 0.79 6.35
CA SER A 60 6.19 -0.47 5.65
C SER A 60 5.38 -1.61 6.27
N LYS A 61 5.30 -1.72 7.59
CA LYS A 61 4.47 -2.73 8.28
C LYS A 61 2.98 -2.53 7.97
N LEU A 62 2.57 -1.28 7.76
CA LEU A 62 1.20 -0.91 7.42
C LEU A 62 0.90 -0.99 5.92
N THR A 63 1.88 -1.24 5.06
CA THR A 63 1.66 -1.51 3.64
C THR A 63 1.48 -3.01 3.39
N VAL A 64 0.41 -3.36 2.69
CA VAL A 64 0.06 -4.75 2.33
C VAL A 64 0.00 -4.93 0.82
N LYS A 65 0.19 -6.18 0.38
CA LYS A 65 -0.07 -6.57 -1.00
C LYS A 65 -1.47 -7.14 -1.09
N LEU A 66 -2.22 -6.72 -2.11
CA LEU A 66 -3.54 -7.25 -2.42
C LEU A 66 -3.50 -8.07 -3.70
N THR A 67 -4.19 -9.21 -3.70
CA THR A 67 -4.42 -10.03 -4.90
C THR A 67 -5.91 -10.28 -5.01
N VAL A 68 -6.52 -9.80 -6.08
CA VAL A 68 -7.95 -9.92 -6.35
C VAL A 68 -8.13 -10.92 -7.48
N THR A 69 -8.76 -12.05 -7.19
CA THR A 69 -9.05 -13.05 -8.21
C THR A 69 -10.38 -12.70 -8.90
N THR A 70 -10.30 -12.20 -10.13
CA THR A 70 -11.48 -11.82 -10.91
C THR A 70 -11.77 -12.84 -12.00
N LEU A 71 -13.04 -12.96 -12.36
CA LEU A 71 -13.46 -13.65 -13.57
C LEU A 71 -13.17 -12.72 -14.74
N SER A 72 -12.27 -13.11 -15.63
CA SER A 72 -12.07 -12.40 -16.88
C SER A 72 -13.03 -12.99 -17.91
N PRO A 73 -14.06 -12.24 -18.37
CA PRO A 73 -14.83 -12.65 -19.52
C PRO A 73 -13.97 -12.43 -20.76
N GLN A 74 -12.98 -13.30 -20.98
CA GLN A 74 -12.26 -13.29 -22.23
C GLN A 74 -13.23 -13.80 -23.29
N SER A 75 -13.78 -12.88 -24.07
CA SER A 75 -14.53 -13.20 -25.27
C SER A 75 -13.59 -13.94 -26.21
N THR A 76 -13.61 -15.26 -26.16
CA THR A 76 -13.00 -16.09 -27.19
C THR A 76 -13.84 -15.90 -28.46
N LYS A 77 -13.62 -14.80 -29.18
CA LYS A 77 -13.86 -14.76 -30.62
C LYS A 77 -12.81 -15.66 -31.28
N ALA A 78 -12.85 -16.96 -30.98
CA ALA A 78 -12.22 -17.95 -31.84
C ALA A 78 -13.02 -17.89 -33.16
N PRO A 79 -12.40 -17.54 -34.30
CA PRO A 79 -13.14 -17.18 -35.50
C PRO A 79 -14.08 -18.26 -36.08
N ASN A 80 -14.06 -19.51 -35.60
CA ASN A 80 -14.78 -20.62 -36.24
C ASN A 80 -15.28 -21.74 -35.29
N SER A 81 -15.35 -21.55 -33.97
CA SER A 81 -15.88 -22.62 -33.08
C SER A 81 -17.34 -22.35 -32.73
N ASN A 82 -18.26 -23.02 -33.43
CA ASN A 82 -19.71 -23.05 -33.13
C ASN A 82 -20.06 -23.84 -31.85
N THR A 83 -19.09 -24.19 -31.01
CA THR A 83 -19.28 -24.85 -29.73
C THR A 83 -19.27 -23.80 -28.62
N GLY A 84 -20.46 -23.35 -28.24
CA GLY A 84 -20.73 -22.32 -27.23
C GLY A 84 -20.41 -22.70 -25.78
N ASN A 85 -19.24 -23.28 -25.51
CA ASN A 85 -18.72 -23.46 -24.16
C ASN A 85 -17.72 -22.35 -23.88
N GLY A 86 -18.19 -21.22 -23.35
CA GLY A 86 -17.31 -20.13 -22.92
C GLY A 86 -16.37 -20.63 -21.82
N LEU A 87 -15.07 -20.68 -22.12
CA LEU A 87 -14.05 -20.95 -21.11
C LEU A 87 -13.94 -19.72 -20.20
N ILE A 88 -14.21 -19.92 -18.92
CA ILE A 88 -14.02 -18.90 -17.89
C ILE A 88 -12.54 -18.91 -17.49
N PHE A 89 -11.84 -17.80 -17.69
CA PHE A 89 -10.46 -17.63 -17.22
C PHE A 89 -10.46 -16.76 -15.97
N TYR A 90 -9.69 -17.18 -14.96
CA TYR A 90 -9.42 -16.38 -13.79
C TYR A 90 -8.19 -15.51 -14.04
N GLN A 91 -8.26 -14.23 -13.71
CA GLN A 91 -7.12 -13.31 -13.74
C GLN A 91 -6.89 -12.73 -12.36
N ASP A 92 -5.65 -12.80 -11.90
CA ASP A 92 -5.25 -12.16 -10.65
C ASP A 92 -4.84 -10.71 -10.91
N LEU A 93 -5.65 -9.77 -10.42
CA LEU A 93 -5.28 -8.37 -10.33
C LEU A 93 -4.45 -8.17 -9.07
N LYS A 94 -3.28 -7.57 -9.21
CA LYS A 94 -2.37 -7.30 -8.08
C LYS A 94 -2.35 -5.81 -7.79
N GLY A 95 -2.34 -5.47 -6.52
CA GLY A 95 -2.23 -4.10 -6.05
C GLY A 95 -1.61 -4.00 -4.67
N SER A 96 -1.68 -2.80 -4.11
CA SER A 96 -1.21 -2.48 -2.77
C SER A 96 -2.39 -2.03 -1.90
N GLY A 97 -2.20 -2.05 -0.59
CA GLY A 97 -3.13 -1.45 0.37
C GLY A 97 -2.37 -0.83 1.53
N SER A 98 -3.05 0.02 2.28
CA SER A 98 -2.54 0.62 3.51
C SER A 98 -3.49 0.34 4.66
N ILE A 99 -3.00 -0.32 5.69
CA ILE A 99 -3.71 -0.49 6.96
C ILE A 99 -3.86 0.88 7.61
N LYS A 100 -5.09 1.25 7.98
CA LYS A 100 -5.41 2.53 8.63
C LYS A 100 -6.01 2.37 10.02
N ASN A 101 -6.54 1.19 10.32
CA ASN A 101 -7.08 0.90 11.65
C ASN A 101 -6.90 -0.58 11.96
N CYS A 102 -6.85 -0.90 13.25
CA CYS A 102 -6.87 -2.25 13.77
C CYS A 102 -7.71 -2.24 15.05
N LYS A 103 -8.70 -3.14 15.11
CA LYS A 103 -9.56 -3.32 16.27
C LYS A 103 -9.27 -4.67 16.90
N ASP A 104 -8.94 -4.68 18.18
CA ASP A 104 -8.93 -5.88 18.99
C ASP A 104 -10.37 -6.29 19.35
N THR A 105 -10.79 -7.47 18.89
CA THR A 105 -12.17 -7.96 19.06
C THR A 105 -12.29 -9.01 20.16
N ARG A 106 -11.23 -9.23 20.96
CA ARG A 106 -11.23 -10.25 22.03
C ARG A 106 -12.32 -10.00 23.09
N LEU A 107 -12.62 -8.73 23.37
CA LEU A 107 -13.62 -8.37 24.37
C LEU A 107 -15.08 -8.46 23.85
N GLU A 108 -15.28 -8.44 22.54
CA GLU A 108 -16.61 -8.31 21.94
C GLU A 108 -17.14 -9.63 21.37
N SER A 109 -16.26 -10.45 20.80
CA SER A 109 -16.72 -11.53 19.91
C SER A 109 -17.25 -12.76 20.64
N GLY A 110 -16.95 -12.95 21.93
CA GLY A 110 -17.28 -14.17 22.69
C GLY A 110 -16.71 -15.47 22.07
N SER A 111 -16.05 -15.37 20.91
CA SER A 111 -15.49 -16.46 20.13
C SER A 111 -13.99 -16.42 20.35
N GLU A 112 -13.42 -17.51 20.85
CA GLU A 112 -11.99 -17.60 21.11
C GLU A 112 -11.12 -17.57 19.83
N GLN A 113 -11.76 -17.59 18.66
CA GLN A 113 -11.07 -17.74 17.38
C GLN A 113 -10.68 -16.39 16.75
N GLN A 114 -11.56 -15.37 16.72
CA GLN A 114 -11.25 -14.08 16.09
C GLN A 114 -10.66 -13.09 17.10
N LEU A 115 -9.40 -12.68 16.88
CA LEU A 115 -8.66 -11.82 17.82
C LEU A 115 -8.64 -10.34 17.40
N GLY A 116 -8.81 -10.04 16.11
CA GLY A 116 -8.96 -8.66 15.66
C GLY A 116 -9.43 -8.51 14.23
N GLU A 117 -9.55 -7.26 13.80
CA GLU A 117 -9.91 -6.85 12.45
C GLU A 117 -9.02 -5.67 12.03
N ILE A 118 -8.55 -5.64 10.79
CA ILE A 118 -7.85 -4.49 10.21
C ILE A 118 -8.65 -3.86 9.10
N ILE A 119 -8.55 -2.53 9.02
CA ILE A 119 -9.14 -1.73 7.95
C ILE A 119 -8.04 -1.33 6.97
N VAL A 120 -8.18 -1.76 5.72
CA VAL A 120 -7.24 -1.53 4.62
C VAL A 120 -7.86 -0.59 3.61
N LEU A 121 -7.18 0.52 3.33
CA LEU A 121 -7.50 1.40 2.21
C LEU A 121 -6.73 0.95 0.97
N THR A 122 -7.42 0.89 -0.17
CA THR A 122 -6.82 0.63 -1.48
C THR A 122 -7.52 1.45 -2.56
N ALA A 123 -7.15 1.25 -3.82
CA ALA A 123 -7.78 1.92 -4.95
C ALA A 123 -9.08 1.23 -5.37
N HIS A 124 -10.10 2.01 -5.76
CA HIS A 124 -11.40 1.50 -6.19
C HIS A 124 -11.30 0.65 -7.46
N HIS A 125 -10.46 1.05 -8.42
CA HIS A 125 -10.25 0.27 -9.64
C HIS A 125 -9.60 -1.11 -9.39
N LEU A 126 -9.06 -1.36 -8.18
CA LEU A 126 -8.57 -2.67 -7.79
C LEU A 126 -9.69 -3.53 -7.19
N VAL A 127 -10.50 -2.95 -6.30
CA VAL A 127 -11.64 -3.61 -5.64
C VAL A 127 -12.84 -2.67 -5.66
N SER A 128 -13.73 -2.86 -6.63
CA SER A 128 -14.86 -1.94 -6.87
C SER A 128 -16.14 -2.31 -6.12
N ASP A 129 -16.29 -3.57 -5.72
CA ASP A 129 -17.53 -4.15 -5.21
C ASP A 129 -17.26 -5.29 -4.22
N GLN A 130 -18.35 -5.76 -3.59
CA GLN A 130 -18.31 -6.82 -2.59
C GLN A 130 -17.78 -8.14 -3.16
N ASP A 131 -18.17 -8.50 -4.38
CA ASP A 131 -17.73 -9.74 -5.03
C ASP A 131 -16.21 -9.76 -5.24
N ALA A 132 -15.62 -8.64 -5.62
CA ALA A 132 -14.17 -8.48 -5.72
C ALA A 132 -13.52 -8.52 -4.32
N ALA A 133 -14.13 -7.88 -3.32
CA ALA A 133 -13.64 -7.89 -1.94
C ALA A 133 -13.58 -9.31 -1.35
N GLU A 134 -14.61 -10.13 -1.53
CA GLU A 134 -14.65 -11.52 -1.03
C GLU A 134 -13.57 -12.40 -1.67
N LYS A 135 -13.15 -12.07 -2.89
CA LYS A 135 -12.10 -12.76 -3.65
C LYS A 135 -10.73 -12.11 -3.49
N THR A 136 -10.58 -11.18 -2.56
CA THR A 136 -9.31 -10.49 -2.29
C THR A 136 -8.52 -11.21 -1.20
N GLU A 137 -7.28 -11.55 -1.51
CA GLU A 137 -6.27 -11.95 -0.52
C GLU A 137 -5.40 -10.75 -0.12
N CYS A 138 -5.14 -10.61 1.18
CA CYS A 138 -4.25 -9.59 1.73
C CYS A 138 -3.00 -10.26 2.31
N ALA A 139 -1.83 -9.95 1.74
CA ALA A 139 -0.54 -10.43 2.18
C ALA A 139 0.21 -9.34 2.95
N MET A 140 0.34 -9.54 4.27
CA MET A 140 1.14 -8.70 5.16
C MET A 140 2.60 -9.18 5.17
N PHE A 141 3.52 -8.25 5.48
CA PHE A 141 4.95 -8.54 5.61
C PHE A 141 5.60 -9.17 4.37
N PHE A 142 5.08 -8.90 3.17
CA PHE A 142 5.60 -9.41 1.90
C PHE A 142 6.86 -8.64 1.44
N ASP A 143 7.92 -8.72 2.24
CA ASP A 143 9.07 -7.80 2.18
C ASP A 143 10.28 -8.37 1.42
N GLY A 144 10.34 -9.69 1.23
CA GLY A 144 11.45 -10.35 0.54
C GLY A 144 11.34 -11.87 0.58
N VAL A 145 12.31 -12.54 -0.04
CA VAL A 145 12.34 -14.02 -0.13
C VAL A 145 12.49 -14.71 1.23
N GLU A 146 13.12 -14.03 2.19
CA GLU A 146 13.40 -14.58 3.52
C GLU A 146 12.20 -14.44 4.48
N VAL A 147 11.16 -13.69 4.09
CA VAL A 147 10.00 -13.41 4.94
C VAL A 147 8.79 -14.16 4.39
N GLN A 148 8.26 -15.06 5.21
CA GLN A 148 6.98 -15.70 4.90
C GLN A 148 5.86 -14.68 5.13
N PRO A 149 5.08 -14.31 4.10
CA PRO A 149 3.98 -13.38 4.29
C PRO A 149 2.87 -14.01 5.12
N LYS A 150 2.19 -13.16 5.88
CA LYS A 150 0.95 -13.53 6.54
C LYS A 150 -0.23 -13.23 5.62
N ILE A 151 -0.95 -14.28 5.23
CA ILE A 151 -2.07 -14.20 4.29
C ILE A 151 -3.39 -14.13 5.06
N LEU A 152 -4.12 -13.04 4.88
CA LEU A 152 -5.48 -12.87 5.34
C LEU A 152 -6.44 -13.08 4.16
N ARG A 153 -7.50 -13.83 4.41
CA ARG A 153 -8.58 -14.11 3.47
C ARG A 153 -9.90 -13.65 4.08
N SER A 154 -10.95 -13.61 3.27
CA SER A 154 -12.28 -13.16 3.67
C SER A 154 -12.27 -11.68 4.05
N SER A 155 -12.35 -10.83 3.03
CA SER A 155 -12.51 -9.40 3.22
C SER A 155 -13.98 -8.99 3.08
N ASN A 156 -14.36 -7.91 3.76
CA ASN A 156 -15.66 -7.26 3.58
C ASN A 156 -15.46 -5.85 3.03
N LEU A 157 -16.23 -5.45 2.02
CA LEU A 157 -16.20 -4.08 1.51
C LEU A 157 -17.01 -3.20 2.46
N LEU A 158 -16.34 -2.30 3.17
CA LEU A 158 -17.00 -1.36 4.08
C LEU A 158 -17.52 -0.13 3.36
N ASP A 159 -16.74 0.39 2.41
CA ASP A 159 -17.07 1.56 1.61
C ASP A 159 -16.26 1.54 0.30
N SER A 160 -16.78 2.19 -0.73
CA SER A 160 -16.06 2.41 -1.99
C SER A 160 -16.51 3.70 -2.67
N CYS A 161 -15.59 4.37 -3.34
CA CYS A 161 -15.85 5.63 -4.02
C CYS A 161 -15.07 5.72 -5.32
N ASP A 162 -15.79 5.66 -6.43
CA ASP A 162 -15.28 5.78 -7.80
C ASP A 162 -14.56 7.12 -8.07
N LYS A 163 -15.20 8.25 -7.70
CA LYS A 163 -14.66 9.61 -7.90
C LYS A 163 -13.33 9.81 -7.20
N ARG A 164 -13.20 9.24 -6.01
CA ARG A 164 -11.98 9.30 -5.20
C ARG A 164 -11.07 8.10 -5.43
N ASP A 165 -11.44 7.17 -6.30
CA ASP A 165 -10.75 5.93 -6.57
C ASP A 165 -10.21 5.26 -5.30
N ILE A 166 -11.08 5.10 -4.30
CA ILE A 166 -10.75 4.52 -2.99
C ILE A 166 -11.76 3.43 -2.63
N SER A 167 -11.26 2.34 -2.04
CA SER A 167 -12.07 1.32 -1.38
C SER A 167 -11.52 0.99 0.01
N ILE A 168 -12.43 0.65 0.92
CA ILE A 168 -12.14 0.33 2.32
C ILE A 168 -12.54 -1.12 2.57
N LEU A 169 -11.56 -1.94 2.93
CA LEU A 169 -11.73 -3.36 3.17
C LEU A 169 -11.49 -3.68 4.64
N ALA A 170 -12.29 -4.58 5.20
CA ALA A 170 -12.05 -5.16 6.52
C ALA A 170 -11.51 -6.59 6.37
N PHE A 171 -10.40 -6.92 7.06
CA PHE A 171 -9.87 -8.29 7.12
C PHE A 171 -9.78 -8.78 8.56
N LYS A 172 -10.17 -10.03 8.79
CA LYS A 172 -10.08 -10.68 10.11
C LYS A 172 -8.67 -11.17 10.42
N ILE A 173 -8.27 -11.08 11.68
CA ILE A 173 -7.00 -11.57 12.22
C ILE A 173 -7.27 -12.54 13.37
N TYR A 174 -6.59 -13.68 13.33
CA TYR A 174 -6.76 -14.80 14.28
C TYR A 174 -5.55 -14.99 15.21
N GLU A 175 -4.50 -14.17 15.09
CA GLU A 175 -3.30 -14.25 15.94
C GLU A 175 -3.06 -12.93 16.69
N GLY A 176 -2.96 -13.00 18.01
CA GLY A 176 -2.93 -11.83 18.88
C GLY A 176 -1.64 -11.03 18.78
N ASP A 177 -0.50 -11.67 18.49
CA ASP A 177 0.78 -10.97 18.31
C ASP A 177 0.74 -10.04 17.09
N THR A 178 0.09 -10.47 16.01
CA THR A 178 -0.08 -9.64 14.81
C THR A 178 -0.98 -8.44 15.06
N VAL A 179 -2.08 -8.61 15.81
CA VAL A 179 -2.96 -7.49 16.20
C VAL A 179 -2.14 -6.45 16.97
N ARG A 180 -1.39 -6.88 17.99
CA ARG A 180 -0.53 -6.00 18.79
C ARG A 180 0.54 -5.30 17.96
N GLU A 181 1.19 -6.02 17.03
CA GLU A 181 2.22 -5.45 16.17
C GLU A 181 1.66 -4.34 15.25
N ILE A 182 0.46 -4.56 14.68
CA ILE A 182 -0.20 -3.60 13.81
C ILE A 182 -0.68 -2.39 14.61
N GLU A 183 -1.34 -2.59 15.76
CA GLU A 183 -1.76 -1.50 16.65
C GLU A 183 -0.58 -0.64 17.10
N ASN A 184 0.53 -1.27 17.50
CA ASN A 184 1.74 -0.55 17.85
C ASN A 184 2.29 0.24 16.64
N SER A 185 2.28 -0.36 15.45
CA SER A 185 2.76 0.32 14.25
C SER A 185 1.88 1.50 13.82
N LEU A 186 0.55 1.39 13.97
CA LEU A 186 -0.39 2.49 13.74
C LEU A 186 -0.11 3.67 14.69
N ARG A 187 0.00 3.38 15.99
CA ARG A 187 0.28 4.38 17.04
C ARG A 187 1.61 5.10 16.80
N GLU A 188 2.68 4.35 16.56
CA GLU A 188 4.02 4.92 16.34
C GLU A 188 4.07 5.71 15.02
N TYR A 189 3.42 5.20 13.96
CA TYR A 189 3.32 5.94 12.70
C TYR A 189 2.59 7.28 12.88
N GLU A 190 1.45 7.29 13.56
CA GLU A 190 0.69 8.52 13.82
C GLU A 190 1.50 9.52 14.64
N TYR A 191 2.13 9.05 15.72
CA TYR A 191 3.01 9.87 16.55
C TYR A 191 4.14 10.51 15.75
N LEU A 192 4.90 9.69 15.00
CA LEU A 192 6.02 10.16 14.19
C LEU A 192 5.57 11.05 13.04
N SER A 193 4.45 10.72 12.38
CA SER A 193 3.89 11.52 11.31
C SER A 193 3.51 12.92 11.81
N ARG A 194 2.87 13.01 12.98
CA ARG A 194 2.53 14.29 13.62
C ARG A 194 3.77 15.06 14.03
N LYS A 195 4.75 14.39 14.66
CA LYS A 195 6.02 14.99 15.08
C LYS A 195 6.78 15.59 13.90
N LEU A 196 6.94 14.83 12.82
CA LEU A 196 7.61 15.29 11.59
C LEU A 196 6.80 16.38 10.87
N HIS A 197 5.47 16.28 10.84
CA HIS A 197 4.63 17.35 10.30
C HIS A 197 4.88 18.68 11.00
N LEU A 198 4.86 18.71 12.34
CA LEU A 198 5.11 19.93 13.12
C LEU A 198 6.54 20.45 12.93
N LYS A 199 7.53 19.56 12.95
CA LYS A 199 8.94 19.90 12.77
C LYS A 199 9.24 20.52 11.40
N TYR A 200 8.54 20.08 10.36
CA TYR A 200 8.76 20.50 8.98
C TYR A 200 7.56 21.25 8.38
N LEU A 201 6.74 21.90 9.22
CA LEU A 201 5.52 22.60 8.79
C LEU A 201 5.80 23.71 7.77
N HIS A 202 6.91 24.43 7.96
CA HIS A 202 7.33 25.55 7.10
C HIS A 202 8.44 25.17 6.13
N ILE A 203 8.50 23.89 5.74
CA ILE A 203 9.51 23.42 4.79
C ILE A 203 9.33 24.10 3.43
N LYS A 204 10.44 24.47 2.78
CA LYS A 204 10.43 25.06 1.44
C LYS A 204 9.80 24.07 0.45
N GLU A 205 9.21 24.59 -0.61
CA GLU A 205 8.55 23.75 -1.62
C GLU A 205 9.51 22.78 -2.31
N SER A 206 10.72 23.24 -2.65
CA SER A 206 11.81 22.42 -3.20
C SER A 206 12.24 21.27 -2.28
N ASP A 207 11.81 21.32 -1.03
CA ASP A 207 12.24 20.48 0.06
C ASP A 207 11.13 19.52 0.54
N ARG A 208 9.95 19.56 -0.08
CA ARG A 208 8.77 18.74 0.26
C ARG A 208 8.98 17.29 -0.15
N LEU A 209 9.36 16.44 0.81
CA LEU A 209 9.59 15.01 0.60
C LEU A 209 8.29 14.23 0.50
N CYS A 210 8.17 13.40 -0.54
CA CYS A 210 7.19 12.32 -0.66
C CYS A 210 7.89 10.98 -0.43
N ILE A 211 7.30 10.14 0.41
CA ILE A 211 7.73 8.77 0.67
C ILE A 211 6.58 7.86 0.24
N THR A 212 6.85 6.90 -0.63
CA THR A 212 5.86 5.90 -1.06
C THR A 212 6.37 4.50 -0.74
N VAL A 213 5.52 3.67 -0.14
CA VAL A 213 5.77 2.25 0.07
C VAL A 213 4.67 1.47 -0.63
N SER A 214 5.03 0.55 -1.53
CA SER A 214 4.06 -0.21 -2.32
C SER A 214 4.62 -1.55 -2.82
N HIS A 215 3.77 -2.32 -3.50
CA HIS A 215 4.09 -3.58 -4.18
C HIS A 215 4.05 -3.40 -5.71
N PRO A 216 5.05 -2.74 -6.32
CA PRO A 216 5.11 -2.57 -7.78
C PRO A 216 5.08 -3.94 -8.47
N HIS A 217 4.24 -4.09 -9.50
CA HIS A 217 3.92 -5.32 -10.23
C HIS A 217 3.44 -6.49 -9.36
N GLY A 218 3.04 -6.22 -8.11
CA GLY A 218 2.74 -7.25 -7.11
C GLY A 218 3.97 -8.04 -6.65
N CYS A 219 5.17 -7.46 -6.82
CA CYS A 219 6.44 -7.96 -6.30
C CYS A 219 6.54 -7.72 -4.78
N TYR A 220 7.73 -7.92 -4.23
CA TYR A 220 8.03 -7.53 -2.85
C TYR A 220 7.79 -6.04 -2.60
N LYS A 221 7.89 -5.64 -1.34
CA LYS A 221 7.68 -4.26 -0.93
C LYS A 221 8.90 -3.38 -1.28
N TYR A 222 8.63 -2.25 -1.92
CA TYR A 222 9.65 -1.26 -2.27
C TYR A 222 9.28 0.12 -1.75
N LEU A 223 10.32 0.87 -1.43
CA LEU A 223 10.29 2.28 -1.11
C LEU A 223 10.71 3.09 -2.35
N THR A 224 9.96 4.15 -2.65
CA THR A 224 10.39 5.19 -3.58
C THR A 224 10.27 6.56 -2.93
N LEU A 225 11.14 7.48 -3.37
CA LEU A 225 11.22 8.84 -2.84
C LEU A 225 10.95 9.84 -3.97
N GLY A 226 10.39 10.98 -3.62
CA GLY A 226 10.18 12.06 -4.56
C GLY A 226 9.82 13.37 -3.89
N HIS A 227 9.27 14.30 -4.66
CA HIS A 227 8.78 15.57 -4.16
C HIS A 227 7.29 15.69 -4.41
N TRP A 228 6.56 16.35 -3.50
CA TRP A 228 5.12 16.55 -3.66
C TRP A 228 4.74 18.01 -3.88
N ARG A 229 3.62 18.20 -4.59
CA ARG A 229 2.95 19.50 -4.78
C ARG A 229 1.47 19.35 -4.44
N LYS A 230 0.89 20.42 -3.89
CA LYS A 230 -0.55 20.50 -3.58
C LYS A 230 -1.24 21.28 -4.69
N HIS A 231 -2.36 20.75 -5.15
CA HIS A 231 -3.25 21.42 -6.11
C HIS A 231 -4.42 22.09 -5.40
N GLU A 232 -4.98 23.13 -6.02
CA GLU A 232 -6.12 23.89 -5.49
C GLU A 232 -7.37 23.02 -5.30
N GLU A 233 -7.55 22.05 -6.20
CA GLU A 233 -8.63 21.04 -6.20
C GLU A 233 -8.52 20.01 -5.05
N GLY A 234 -7.54 20.16 -4.15
CA GLY A 234 -7.45 19.37 -2.93
C GLY A 234 -6.83 17.99 -3.10
N TYR A 235 -6.11 17.73 -4.19
CA TYR A 235 -5.26 16.54 -4.32
C TYR A 235 -3.77 16.91 -4.32
N TYR A 236 -2.93 15.89 -4.15
CA TYR A 236 -1.49 16.01 -4.17
C TYR A 236 -0.95 15.25 -5.37
N THR A 237 0.06 15.82 -6.01
CA THR A 237 0.89 15.14 -7.00
C THR A 237 2.29 14.95 -6.46
N TYR A 238 3.02 13.96 -6.97
CA TYR A 238 4.38 13.70 -6.56
C TYR A 238 5.20 12.98 -7.62
N THR A 239 6.52 13.13 -7.50
CA THR A 239 7.50 12.54 -8.42
C THR A 239 8.02 11.17 -7.97
N ALA A 240 7.61 10.68 -6.79
CA ALA A 240 7.99 9.35 -6.32
C ALA A 240 7.54 8.30 -7.33
N LYS A 241 8.45 7.44 -7.77
CA LYS A 241 8.19 6.48 -8.85
C LYS A 241 7.17 5.42 -8.40
N THR A 242 6.31 5.03 -9.32
CA THR A 242 5.33 3.94 -9.13
C THR A 242 5.20 3.13 -10.40
N CYS A 243 4.75 1.89 -10.28
CA CYS A 243 4.52 0.95 -11.38
C CYS A 243 3.06 0.45 -11.33
N PRO A 244 2.61 -0.33 -12.34
CA PRO A 244 1.43 -1.18 -12.18
C PRO A 244 1.44 -1.87 -10.80
N SER A 245 0.26 -2.09 -10.21
CA SER A 245 0.09 -2.65 -8.86
C SER A 245 0.59 -1.80 -7.67
N SER A 246 1.14 -0.60 -7.89
CA SER A 246 1.41 0.34 -6.79
C SER A 246 0.15 1.02 -6.24
N SER A 247 -1.00 0.94 -6.95
CA SER A 247 -2.28 1.52 -6.51
C SER A 247 -2.67 1.00 -5.12
N GLY A 248 -3.15 1.90 -4.26
CA GLY A 248 -3.42 1.65 -2.84
C GLY A 248 -2.18 1.67 -1.94
N GLY A 249 -0.98 1.86 -2.48
CA GLY A 249 0.28 1.92 -1.72
C GLY A 249 0.30 3.10 -0.74
N SER A 250 0.96 2.92 0.41
CA SER A 250 1.00 3.91 1.47
C SER A 250 1.84 5.12 1.08
N ILE A 251 1.35 6.32 1.40
CA ILE A 251 2.04 7.59 1.12
C ILE A 251 2.21 8.38 2.41
N PHE A 252 3.42 8.93 2.59
CA PHE A 252 3.70 9.96 3.56
C PHE A 252 4.19 11.23 2.85
N LEU A 253 3.50 12.35 3.10
CA LEU A 253 3.87 13.67 2.58
C LEU A 253 4.39 14.56 3.72
N LEU A 254 5.67 14.90 3.67
CA LEU A 254 6.30 15.71 4.71
C LEU A 254 5.66 17.10 4.78
N GLY A 255 5.22 17.51 5.96
CA GLY A 255 4.54 18.80 6.17
C GLY A 255 3.03 18.76 5.92
N VAL A 256 2.44 17.61 5.58
CA VAL A 256 0.99 17.44 5.44
C VAL A 256 0.42 16.71 6.65
N ARG A 257 -0.63 17.26 7.26
CA ARG A 257 -1.39 16.61 8.34
C ARG A 257 -2.42 15.63 7.76
N SER A 258 -1.96 14.51 7.22
CA SER A 258 -2.83 13.44 6.75
C SER A 258 -2.15 12.09 6.93
N HIS A 259 -2.87 11.12 7.50
CA HIS A 259 -2.37 9.77 7.78
C HIS A 259 -2.99 8.72 6.83
N ASN A 260 -4.02 9.12 6.06
CA ASN A 260 -4.84 8.23 5.25
C ASN A 260 -4.55 8.32 3.75
N MET A 261 -3.35 8.75 3.37
CA MET A 261 -3.02 8.89 1.95
C MET A 261 -2.61 7.55 1.34
N VAL A 262 -3.15 7.28 0.16
CA VAL A 262 -2.80 6.13 -0.69
C VAL A 262 -2.59 6.56 -2.14
N HIS A 263 -1.75 5.83 -2.88
CA HIS A 263 -1.53 6.06 -4.31
C HIS A 263 -2.77 5.67 -5.12
N ARG A 264 -3.26 6.57 -5.97
CA ARG A 264 -4.43 6.31 -6.83
C ARG A 264 -4.07 6.03 -8.29
N GLY A 265 -2.85 6.35 -8.69
CA GLY A 265 -2.43 6.29 -10.09
C GLY A 265 -1.90 7.64 -10.53
N VAL A 266 -2.26 8.03 -11.76
CA VAL A 266 -1.65 9.15 -12.47
C VAL A 266 -2.71 10.21 -12.78
N SER A 267 -2.39 11.48 -12.56
CA SER A 267 -3.21 12.63 -12.93
C SER A 267 -3.31 12.77 -14.46
N PRO A 268 -4.24 13.62 -14.97
CA PRO A 268 -4.28 13.96 -16.39
C PRO A 268 -2.95 14.56 -16.93
N SER A 269 -2.16 15.20 -16.07
CA SER A 269 -0.83 15.73 -16.41
C SER A 269 0.28 14.68 -16.49
N GLY A 270 -0.01 13.41 -16.18
CA GLY A 270 0.99 12.33 -16.18
C GLY A 270 1.76 12.20 -14.85
N GLU A 271 1.38 12.94 -13.81
CA GLU A 271 2.05 12.91 -12.51
C GLU A 271 1.37 11.93 -11.55
N ASN A 272 2.12 11.23 -10.71
CA ASN A 272 1.50 10.35 -9.70
C ASN A 272 0.70 11.17 -8.70
N CYS A 273 -0.46 10.67 -8.27
CA CYS A 273 -1.38 11.46 -7.45
C CYS A 273 -2.02 10.68 -6.29
N SER A 274 -2.55 11.45 -5.35
CA SER A 274 -3.35 10.99 -4.21
C SER A 274 -4.34 12.07 -3.82
N SER A 275 -5.58 11.71 -3.51
CA SER A 275 -6.54 12.69 -2.97
C SER A 275 -6.22 13.03 -1.52
N LYS A 276 -6.52 14.27 -1.12
CA LYS A 276 -6.72 14.57 0.30
C LYS A 276 -7.96 13.81 0.74
N GLU A 277 -7.77 12.85 1.62
CA GLU A 277 -8.91 12.10 2.12
C GLU A 277 -9.52 12.80 3.33
N THR A 278 -10.82 13.08 3.23
CA THR A 278 -11.74 13.26 4.36
C THR A 278 -12.72 12.09 4.32
N VAL A 279 -12.21 10.86 4.39
CA VAL A 279 -13.08 9.70 4.65
C VAL A 279 -13.29 9.72 6.15
N PHE A 280 -14.48 10.17 6.53
CA PHE A 280 -15.04 9.81 7.82
C PHE A 280 -15.32 8.32 7.74
N VAL A 281 -14.31 7.49 8.07
CA VAL A 281 -14.63 6.17 8.59
C VAL A 281 -15.53 6.50 9.77
N ASN A 282 -16.80 6.07 9.71
CA ASN A 282 -17.86 6.43 10.66
C ASN A 282 -17.24 6.61 12.06
N PRO A 283 -17.45 7.73 12.77
CA PRO A 283 -16.83 7.97 14.06
C PRO A 283 -16.94 6.78 15.02
N GLU A 284 -18.01 5.99 14.92
CA GLU A 284 -18.23 4.74 15.65
C GLU A 284 -17.18 3.64 15.38
N LEU A 285 -16.60 3.59 14.18
CA LEU A 285 -15.44 2.78 13.80
C LEU A 285 -14.10 3.48 14.12
N SER A 286 -14.10 4.79 14.39
CA SER A 286 -12.93 5.55 14.84
C SER A 286 -12.89 5.78 16.35
N LEU A 287 -13.72 5.09 17.15
CA LEU A 287 -13.83 5.32 18.59
C LEU A 287 -12.61 4.78 19.35
N ARG A 288 -11.67 5.68 19.64
CA ARG A 288 -11.41 6.25 20.99
C ARG A 288 -10.28 7.26 20.84
N GLU A 289 -10.62 8.54 20.89
CA GLU A 289 -9.64 9.58 21.18
C GLU A 289 -9.02 9.26 22.56
N VAL A 290 -7.71 9.01 22.56
CA VAL A 290 -6.85 8.97 23.75
C VAL A 290 -5.94 10.18 23.68
#